data_AF-A0A962U0J6-F1
#
_entry.id   AF-A0A962U0J6-F1
#
_cell.length_a   1.000
_cell.length_b   1.000
_cell.length_c   1.000
_cell.angle_alpha   90.00
_cell.angle_beta   90.00
_cell.angle_gamma   90.00
#
_symmetry.space_group_name_H-M   'P 1'
#
loop_
_entity.id
_entity.type
_entity.pdbx_description
1 polymer ?
#
loop_
_entity_poly.entity_id
_entity_poly.type
_entity_poly.pdbx_seq_one_letter_code
_entity_poly.pdbx_strand_id
1 'polypeptide(L)'
;MPEQFESHYWTGQGPVFLAERDPTTGAALGLEFIGDSPNVAIEASDTPNDVRENVSGGRNIASSLLGEKTFTITIGVRSTKAEHIKLRIQGDLTAKTAASVTDEVVVGYHDKFVDLANVKCSNIVVTDNAGTTTYTLNTDYKVYADEGMIEILSTGSITDGETLKVDYDYAAQKHVKVNPQDKEWMLVCPAINRRRDSKRGRLRVWKMS
;
A
#
# COMPACT_ATOMS: atom_id res chain seq x y z
N MET A 1 50.57 -7.75 -4.42
CA MET A 1 49.09 -7.83 -4.41
C MET A 1 48.52 -6.67 -3.58
N PRO A 2 48.60 -5.42 -4.04
CA PRO A 2 48.15 -4.25 -3.27
C PRO A 2 46.61 -4.15 -3.16
N GLU A 3 45.85 -4.67 -4.14
CA GLU A 3 44.38 -4.63 -4.15
C GLU A 3 43.73 -5.50 -3.05
N GLN A 4 44.44 -6.46 -2.48
CA GLN A 4 43.91 -7.33 -1.42
C GLN A 4 43.69 -6.56 -0.09
N PHE A 5 44.33 -5.41 0.09
CA PHE A 5 44.25 -4.58 1.30
C PHE A 5 43.27 -3.39 1.18
N GLU A 6 42.71 -3.13 0.00
CA GLU A 6 41.74 -2.05 -0.24
C GLU A 6 40.27 -2.53 -0.22
N SER A 7 40.02 -3.74 0.31
CA SER A 7 38.65 -4.19 0.53
C SER A 7 37.93 -3.27 1.52
N HIS A 8 36.79 -2.72 1.09
CA HIS A 8 35.99 -1.83 1.90
C HIS A 8 34.70 -2.52 2.31
N TYR A 9 34.58 -2.84 3.60
CA TYR A 9 33.33 -3.33 4.15
C TYR A 9 32.27 -2.23 4.16
N TRP A 10 31.09 -2.57 3.64
CA TRP A 10 29.94 -1.69 3.61
C TRP A 10 28.81 -2.27 4.46
N THR A 11 28.36 -1.50 5.44
CA THR A 11 27.09 -1.74 6.14
C THR A 11 26.31 -0.42 6.11
N GLY A 12 25.39 -0.31 5.15
CA GLY A 12 24.60 0.88 4.94
C GLY A 12 23.42 0.94 5.89
N GLN A 13 23.28 2.05 6.61
CA GLN A 13 22.05 2.39 7.33
C GLN A 13 21.68 3.83 7.03
N GLY A 14 20.43 4.07 6.67
CA GLY A 14 19.95 5.41 6.40
C GLY A 14 18.45 5.47 6.15
N PRO A 15 17.86 6.66 6.26
CA PRO A 15 16.49 6.88 5.86
C PRO A 15 16.36 6.70 4.34
N VAL A 16 15.20 6.21 3.91
CA VAL A 16 14.84 6.11 2.51
C VAL A 16 13.77 7.16 2.22
N PHE A 17 13.95 7.88 1.11
CA PHE A 17 13.03 8.92 0.68
C PHE A 17 12.47 8.61 -0.71
N LEU A 18 11.20 8.89 -0.90
CA LEU A 18 10.49 8.81 -2.18
C LEU A 18 9.90 10.17 -2.54
N ALA A 19 9.82 10.46 -3.83
CA ALA A 19 9.16 11.63 -4.37
C ALA A 19 8.49 11.32 -5.70
N GLU A 20 7.37 11.96 -5.99
CA GLU A 20 6.86 12.05 -7.35
C GLU A 20 7.83 12.90 -8.21
N ARG A 21 8.07 12.47 -9.44
CA ARG A 21 8.90 13.20 -10.40
C ARG A 21 8.03 14.15 -11.20
N ASP A 22 8.47 15.40 -11.31
CA ASP A 22 7.85 16.39 -12.19
C ASP A 22 8.02 15.92 -13.66
N PRO A 23 6.93 15.73 -14.42
CA PRO A 23 7.00 15.24 -15.79
C PRO A 23 7.66 16.24 -16.76
N THR A 24 7.69 17.53 -16.41
CA THR A 24 8.20 18.61 -17.26
C THR A 24 9.64 18.99 -16.90
N THR A 25 9.97 19.09 -15.62
CA THR A 25 11.31 19.51 -15.17
C THR A 25 12.22 18.34 -14.82
N GLY A 26 11.66 17.16 -14.57
CA GLY A 26 12.39 15.96 -14.16
C GLY A 26 12.99 16.01 -12.75
N ALA A 27 12.66 17.05 -11.98
CA ALA A 27 13.03 17.17 -10.58
C ALA A 27 12.07 16.39 -9.67
N ALA A 28 12.51 16.07 -8.45
CA ALA A 28 11.63 15.54 -7.43
C ALA A 28 10.72 16.66 -6.90
N LEU A 29 9.40 16.45 -6.92
CA LEU A 29 8.42 17.43 -6.44
C LEU A 29 8.44 17.60 -4.91
N GLY A 30 9.02 16.63 -4.18
CA GLY A 30 9.26 16.70 -2.74
C GLY A 30 9.64 15.33 -2.19
N LEU A 31 10.77 15.25 -1.47
CA LEU A 31 11.25 13.98 -0.89
C LEU A 31 10.58 13.73 0.46
N GLU A 32 9.79 12.67 0.53
CA GLU A 32 9.10 12.23 1.74
C GLU A 32 9.76 10.97 2.32
N PHE A 33 9.85 10.92 3.66
CA PHE A 33 10.43 9.78 4.36
C PHE A 33 9.44 8.62 4.41
N ILE A 34 9.86 7.44 3.97
CA ILE A 34 8.95 6.28 3.82
C ILE A 34 8.82 5.44 5.10
N GLY A 35 9.58 5.78 6.15
CA GLY A 35 9.61 5.01 7.39
C GLY A 35 10.80 4.06 7.49
N ASP A 36 10.80 3.28 8.56
CA ASP A 36 11.84 2.28 8.80
C ASP A 36 11.79 1.17 7.75
N SER A 37 12.94 0.93 7.13
CA SER A 37 13.11 0.01 6.01
C SER A 37 14.19 -1.01 6.38
N PRO A 38 13.82 -2.28 6.63
CA PRO A 38 14.81 -3.31 7.00
C PRO A 38 15.72 -3.70 5.83
N ASN A 39 15.29 -3.49 4.59
CA ASN A 39 16.09 -3.79 3.41
C ASN A 39 15.75 -2.86 2.23
N VAL A 40 16.79 -2.57 1.45
CA VAL A 40 16.69 -1.94 0.13
C VAL A 40 17.61 -2.75 -0.77
N ALA A 41 17.04 -3.45 -1.75
CA ALA A 41 17.76 -4.28 -2.69
C ALA A 41 17.58 -3.72 -4.11
N ILE A 42 18.66 -3.76 -4.90
CA ILE A 42 18.65 -3.45 -6.32
C ILE A 42 19.19 -4.67 -7.04
N GLU A 43 18.40 -5.23 -7.94
CA GLU A 43 18.75 -6.38 -8.74
C GLU A 43 18.74 -5.98 -10.20
N ALA A 44 19.77 -6.40 -10.94
CA ALA A 44 19.85 -6.22 -12.38
C ALA A 44 19.52 -7.55 -13.04
N SER A 45 18.58 -7.54 -13.98
CA SER A 45 18.26 -8.67 -14.84
C SER A 45 18.59 -8.29 -16.28
N ASP A 46 19.39 -9.11 -16.92
CA ASP A 46 19.67 -9.01 -18.35
C ASP A 46 18.86 -10.09 -19.07
N THR A 47 18.09 -9.73 -20.09
CA THR A 47 17.41 -10.70 -20.98
C THR A 47 18.19 -10.81 -22.28
N PRO A 48 19.20 -11.70 -22.38
CA PRO A 48 20.01 -11.81 -23.57
C PRO A 48 19.18 -12.32 -24.75
N ASN A 49 19.42 -11.75 -25.93
CA ASN A 49 18.83 -12.22 -27.16
C ASN A 49 19.78 -13.24 -27.80
N ASP A 50 19.59 -14.50 -27.45
CA ASP A 50 20.43 -15.61 -27.90
C ASP A 50 19.96 -16.15 -29.24
N VAL A 51 20.82 -16.07 -30.25
CA VAL A 51 20.63 -16.75 -31.54
C VAL A 51 21.09 -18.19 -31.38
N ARG A 52 20.13 -19.13 -31.42
CA ARG A 52 20.42 -20.57 -31.38
C ARG A 52 20.68 -21.11 -32.77
N GLU A 53 21.71 -21.93 -32.89
CA GLU A 53 22.06 -22.63 -34.12
C GLU A 53 20.95 -23.64 -34.50
N ASN A 54 20.64 -23.78 -35.79
CA ASN A 54 19.59 -24.69 -36.27
C ASN A 54 20.10 -25.77 -37.25
N VAL A 55 21.42 -25.99 -37.35
CA VAL A 55 22.02 -26.83 -38.40
C VAL A 55 22.58 -28.14 -37.85
N SER A 56 23.30 -28.11 -36.73
CA SER A 56 23.94 -29.30 -36.12
C SER A 56 23.00 -30.23 -35.33
N GLY A 57 21.71 -29.89 -35.21
CA GLY A 57 20.74 -30.62 -34.37
C GLY A 57 20.91 -30.40 -32.85
N GLY A 58 21.99 -29.72 -32.41
CA GLY A 58 22.28 -29.47 -30.99
C GLY A 58 21.63 -28.24 -30.37
N ARG A 59 21.11 -27.29 -31.18
CA ARG A 59 20.49 -26.02 -30.73
C ARG A 59 21.35 -25.20 -29.74
N ASN A 60 22.67 -25.26 -29.89
CA ASN A 60 23.61 -24.48 -29.07
C ASN A 60 23.50 -22.98 -29.37
N ILE A 61 23.88 -22.13 -28.42
CA ILE A 61 23.91 -20.67 -28.61
C ILE A 61 25.08 -20.34 -29.54
N ALA A 62 24.76 -19.82 -30.74
CA ALA A 62 25.75 -19.44 -31.75
C ALA A 62 26.25 -18.00 -31.55
N SER A 63 25.36 -17.12 -31.09
CA SER A 63 25.69 -15.73 -30.76
C SER A 63 24.70 -15.22 -29.71
N SER A 64 25.18 -14.41 -28.79
CA SER A 64 24.37 -13.76 -27.76
C SER A 64 24.57 -12.27 -27.86
N LEU A 65 23.48 -11.53 -28.03
CA LEU A 65 23.47 -10.08 -27.91
C LEU A 65 22.95 -9.73 -26.53
N LEU A 66 23.61 -8.80 -25.85
CA LEU A 66 23.09 -8.23 -24.61
C LEU A 66 21.75 -7.54 -24.94
N GLY A 67 20.65 -8.08 -24.42
CA GLY A 67 19.33 -7.50 -24.57
C GLY A 67 19.04 -6.46 -23.49
N GLU A 68 17.76 -6.29 -23.16
CA GLU A 68 17.32 -5.28 -22.20
C GLU A 68 17.90 -5.55 -20.81
N LYS A 69 18.41 -4.49 -20.19
CA LYS A 69 18.82 -4.50 -18.78
C LYS A 69 17.74 -3.86 -17.95
N THR A 70 17.05 -4.66 -17.15
CA THR A 70 16.03 -4.19 -16.23
C THR A 70 16.62 -4.15 -14.82
N PHE A 71 16.45 -3.01 -14.15
CA PHE A 71 16.82 -2.87 -12.74
C PHE A 71 15.56 -2.88 -11.89
N THR A 72 15.43 -3.89 -11.04
CA THR A 72 14.33 -4.02 -10.09
C THR A 72 14.79 -3.52 -8.73
N ILE A 73 14.00 -2.62 -8.14
CA ILE A 73 14.27 -2.09 -6.81
C ILE A 73 13.20 -2.62 -5.85
N THR A 74 13.64 -3.33 -4.82
CA THR A 74 12.75 -3.84 -3.76
C THR A 74 13.05 -3.13 -2.45
N ILE A 75 12.00 -2.56 -1.84
CA ILE A 75 12.10 -1.84 -0.57
C ILE A 75 11.13 -2.49 0.42
N GLY A 76 11.66 -3.09 1.48
CA GLY A 76 10.85 -3.49 2.62
C GLY A 76 10.54 -2.27 3.48
N VAL A 77 9.30 -2.10 3.93
CA VAL A 77 8.89 -1.00 4.82
C VAL A 77 8.08 -1.58 5.98
N ARG A 78 8.35 -1.12 7.21
CA ARG A 78 7.64 -1.57 8.43
C ARG A 78 6.65 -0.53 8.99
N SER A 79 6.67 0.70 8.47
CA SER A 79 5.79 1.77 8.96
C SER A 79 4.33 1.56 8.56
N THR A 80 3.41 1.76 9.51
CA THR A 80 1.96 1.63 9.35
C THR A 80 1.22 2.98 9.26
N LYS A 81 1.95 4.10 9.23
CA LYS A 81 1.33 5.43 9.11
C LYS A 81 0.65 5.59 7.74
N ALA A 82 -0.54 6.17 7.71
CA ALA A 82 -1.31 6.37 6.48
C ALA A 82 -0.55 7.15 5.39
N GLU A 83 0.26 8.14 5.77
CA GLU A 83 1.12 8.90 4.85
C GLU A 83 2.21 8.02 4.20
N HIS A 84 2.75 7.05 4.94
CA HIS A 84 3.76 6.14 4.40
C HIS A 84 3.12 5.06 3.53
N ILE A 85 1.92 4.60 3.91
CA ILE A 85 1.14 3.64 3.11
C ILE A 85 0.74 4.29 1.78
N LYS A 86 0.35 5.57 1.79
CA LYS A 86 0.08 6.36 0.58
C LYS A 86 1.28 6.29 -0.38
N LEU A 87 2.50 6.56 0.10
CA LEU A 87 3.71 6.48 -0.73
C LEU A 87 3.95 5.07 -1.27
N ARG A 88 3.70 4.03 -0.46
CA ARG A 88 3.89 2.63 -0.87
C ARG A 88 2.96 2.19 -1.99
N ILE A 89 1.69 2.57 -1.91
CA ILE A 89 0.67 2.18 -2.89
C ILE A 89 0.50 3.22 -4.00
N GLN A 90 1.40 4.22 -4.06
CA GLN A 90 1.31 5.39 -4.94
C GLN A 90 -0.08 6.03 -4.91
N GLY A 91 -0.69 6.07 -3.72
CA GLY A 91 -2.07 6.45 -3.52
C GLY A 91 -2.28 7.93 -3.25
N ASP A 92 -3.54 8.29 -3.05
CA ASP A 92 -3.99 9.57 -2.54
C ASP A 92 -4.55 9.40 -1.13
N LEU A 93 -4.25 10.37 -0.26
CA LEU A 93 -4.72 10.42 1.12
C LEU A 93 -5.78 11.51 1.22
N THR A 94 -7.02 11.13 1.51
CA THR A 94 -8.11 12.07 1.77
C THR A 94 -8.51 12.02 3.23
N ALA A 95 -8.60 13.18 3.85
CA ALA A 95 -9.15 13.31 5.20
C ALA A 95 -10.67 13.46 5.10
N LYS A 96 -11.39 12.68 5.89
CA LYS A 96 -12.84 12.80 6.07
C LYS A 96 -13.11 13.35 7.46
N THR A 97 -13.83 14.47 7.55
CA THR A 97 -14.21 15.08 8.82
C THR A 97 -15.28 14.25 9.51
N ALA A 98 -15.37 14.33 10.84
CA ALA A 98 -16.44 13.69 11.58
C ALA A 98 -17.82 14.25 11.15
N ALA A 99 -18.81 13.38 10.98
CA ALA A 99 -20.19 13.76 10.72
C ALA A 99 -21.15 12.62 11.11
N SER A 100 -22.43 12.83 10.86
CA SER A 100 -23.49 11.82 10.97
C SER A 100 -23.88 11.29 9.59
N VAL A 101 -24.24 10.02 9.52
CA VAL A 101 -24.90 9.39 8.39
C VAL A 101 -26.30 8.99 8.83
N THR A 102 -27.28 9.30 7.99
CA THR A 102 -28.68 8.91 8.19
C THR A 102 -29.12 7.99 7.06
N ASP A 103 -29.90 6.96 7.38
CA ASP A 103 -30.48 6.02 6.43
C ASP A 103 -29.45 5.36 5.47
N GLU A 104 -28.29 4.93 5.97
CA GLU A 104 -27.37 4.13 5.15
C GLU A 104 -28.01 2.78 4.84
N VAL A 105 -28.25 2.52 3.55
CA VAL A 105 -28.89 1.29 3.09
C VAL A 105 -27.88 0.15 3.02
N VAL A 106 -28.14 -0.91 3.78
CA VAL A 106 -27.31 -2.13 3.79
C VAL A 106 -28.18 -3.38 3.66
N VAL A 107 -27.60 -4.50 3.20
CA VAL A 107 -28.30 -5.78 3.13
C VAL A 107 -27.74 -6.71 4.20
N GLY A 108 -28.58 -7.09 5.15
CA GLY A 108 -28.24 -7.96 6.26
C GLY A 108 -28.44 -9.43 5.90
N TYR A 109 -27.41 -10.24 6.11
CA TYR A 109 -27.52 -11.70 6.03
C TYR A 109 -27.21 -12.30 7.40
N HIS A 110 -27.95 -13.34 7.77
CA HIS A 110 -27.80 -14.01 9.05
C HIS A 110 -26.39 -14.55 9.28
N ASP A 111 -25.88 -14.30 10.49
CA ASP A 111 -24.56 -14.69 10.99
C ASP A 111 -23.40 -14.22 10.09
N LYS A 112 -23.61 -13.10 9.39
CA LYS A 112 -22.61 -12.43 8.55
C LYS A 112 -22.41 -10.98 8.97
N PHE A 113 -21.22 -10.50 8.64
CA PHE A 113 -20.84 -9.11 8.81
C PHE A 113 -21.28 -8.28 7.60
N VAL A 114 -21.76 -7.09 7.90
CA VAL A 114 -22.12 -6.03 6.96
C VAL A 114 -21.16 -4.87 7.23
N ASP A 115 -20.52 -4.37 6.18
CA ASP A 115 -19.64 -3.21 6.25
C ASP A 115 -20.45 -1.91 6.12
N LEU A 116 -20.12 -0.95 6.99
CA LEU A 116 -20.58 0.43 6.86
C LEU A 116 -19.58 1.23 6.01
N ALA A 117 -20.06 2.29 5.37
CA ALA A 117 -19.22 3.17 4.57
C ALA A 117 -18.12 3.91 5.37
N ASN A 118 -18.22 3.94 6.70
CA ASN A 118 -17.26 4.59 7.59
C ASN A 118 -16.89 3.69 8.78
N VAL A 119 -15.71 3.92 9.36
CA VAL A 119 -15.24 3.22 10.57
C VAL A 119 -15.46 4.05 11.85
N LYS A 120 -15.02 3.60 13.03
CA LYS A 120 -15.10 4.37 14.30
C LYS A 120 -16.48 5.04 14.50
N CYS A 121 -17.52 4.23 14.35
CA CYS A 121 -18.89 4.68 14.39
C CYS A 121 -19.41 4.72 15.85
N SER A 122 -20.35 5.61 16.12
CA SER A 122 -21.04 5.74 17.40
C SER A 122 -22.53 6.00 17.18
N ASN A 123 -23.36 5.80 18.21
CA ASN A 123 -24.81 6.03 18.13
C ASN A 123 -25.49 5.25 16.99
N ILE A 124 -25.08 4.00 16.78
CA ILE A 124 -25.58 3.17 15.69
C ILE A 124 -27.00 2.68 15.98
N VAL A 125 -27.93 3.03 15.10
CA VAL A 125 -29.33 2.60 15.13
C VAL A 125 -29.62 1.88 13.81
N VAL A 126 -30.18 0.68 13.91
CA VAL A 126 -30.58 -0.12 12.73
C VAL A 126 -32.10 -0.18 12.67
N THR A 127 -32.66 0.18 11.52
CA THR A 127 -34.09 0.12 11.23
C THR A 127 -34.36 -0.72 9.99
N ASP A 128 -35.61 -1.19 9.85
CA ASP A 128 -36.07 -1.83 8.61
C ASP A 128 -36.04 -0.83 7.44
N ASN A 129 -36.14 -1.33 6.20
CA ASN A 129 -36.14 -0.47 5.02
C ASN A 129 -37.24 0.62 5.06
N ALA A 130 -38.36 0.33 5.71
CA ALA A 130 -39.49 1.25 5.87
C ALA A 130 -39.26 2.34 6.95
N GLY A 131 -38.25 2.18 7.82
CA GLY A 131 -38.02 3.04 8.98
C GLY A 131 -39.08 2.89 10.09
N THR A 132 -39.84 1.79 10.08
CA THR A 132 -40.94 1.52 11.00
C THR A 132 -40.53 0.66 12.20
N THR A 133 -39.58 -0.24 12.01
CA THR A 133 -39.10 -1.16 13.04
C THR A 133 -37.67 -0.82 13.40
N THR A 134 -37.41 -0.48 14.66
CA THR A 134 -36.05 -0.32 15.19
C THR A 134 -35.60 -1.63 15.83
N TYR A 135 -34.47 -2.16 15.38
CA TYR A 135 -33.89 -3.38 15.91
C TYR A 135 -33.05 -3.11 17.15
N THR A 136 -32.90 -4.13 17.99
CA THR A 136 -32.24 -4.01 19.30
C THR A 136 -30.82 -4.58 19.26
N LEU A 137 -29.86 -3.77 19.71
CA LEU A 137 -28.47 -4.17 19.90
C LEU A 137 -28.36 -5.40 20.82
N ASN A 138 -27.48 -6.34 20.46
CA ASN A 138 -27.23 -7.64 21.11
C ASN A 138 -28.37 -8.66 21.05
N THR A 139 -29.55 -8.29 20.54
CA THR A 139 -30.65 -9.22 20.28
C THR A 139 -30.76 -9.53 18.80
N ASP A 140 -30.80 -8.48 17.97
CA ASP A 140 -30.98 -8.58 16.53
C ASP A 140 -29.66 -8.43 15.77
N TYR A 141 -28.73 -7.63 16.29
CA TYR A 141 -27.42 -7.39 15.69
C TYR A 141 -26.34 -7.10 16.74
N LYS A 142 -25.07 -7.32 16.39
CA LYS A 142 -23.90 -6.87 17.15
C LYS A 142 -23.14 -5.81 16.38
N VAL A 143 -22.51 -4.91 17.12
CA VAL A 143 -21.78 -3.77 16.56
C VAL A 143 -20.30 -3.89 16.85
N TYR A 144 -19.50 -3.72 15.81
CA TYR A 144 -18.05 -3.58 15.84
C TYR A 144 -17.72 -2.16 15.41
N ALA A 145 -17.89 -1.24 16.37
CA ALA A 145 -17.88 0.21 16.15
C ALA A 145 -16.55 0.71 15.58
N ASP A 146 -15.42 0.18 16.05
CA ASP A 146 -14.10 0.61 15.60
C ASP A 146 -13.83 0.21 14.15
N GLU A 147 -14.26 -0.99 13.75
CA GLU A 147 -14.14 -1.51 12.39
C GLU A 147 -15.22 -0.98 11.44
N GLY A 148 -16.29 -0.36 11.95
CA GLY A 148 -17.43 0.06 11.14
C GLY A 148 -18.21 -1.12 10.58
N MET A 149 -18.36 -2.19 11.36
CA MET A 149 -19.04 -3.41 10.92
C MET A 149 -20.20 -3.77 11.85
N ILE A 150 -21.22 -4.40 11.29
CA ILE A 150 -22.39 -4.91 12.01
C ILE A 150 -22.57 -6.39 11.68
N GLU A 151 -22.72 -7.23 12.70
CA GLU A 151 -23.04 -8.65 12.54
C GLU A 151 -24.53 -8.84 12.77
N ILE A 152 -25.25 -9.42 11.80
CA ILE A 152 -26.69 -9.69 11.91
C ILE A 152 -26.88 -11.07 12.55
N LEU A 153 -27.65 -11.15 13.64
CA LEU A 153 -27.83 -12.40 14.37
C LEU A 153 -29.02 -13.18 13.81
N SER A 154 -28.82 -14.47 13.50
CA SER A 154 -29.92 -15.36 13.09
C SER A 154 -30.99 -15.58 14.17
N THR A 155 -30.64 -15.34 15.43
CA THR A 155 -31.55 -15.43 16.59
C THR A 155 -32.48 -14.22 16.74
N GLY A 156 -32.24 -13.17 15.95
CA GLY A 156 -32.99 -11.93 15.99
C GLY A 156 -34.28 -11.94 15.18
N SER A 157 -34.88 -10.77 15.06
CA SER A 157 -36.10 -10.51 14.30
C SER A 157 -35.83 -10.02 12.87
N ILE A 158 -34.56 -9.74 12.53
CA ILE A 158 -34.14 -9.37 11.18
C ILE A 158 -34.29 -10.59 10.28
N THR A 159 -34.87 -10.42 9.10
CA THR A 159 -35.03 -11.50 8.11
C THR A 159 -33.72 -11.70 7.33
N ASP A 160 -33.43 -12.93 6.90
CA ASP A 160 -32.24 -13.18 6.07
C ASP A 160 -32.35 -12.50 4.70
N GLY A 161 -31.32 -11.73 4.33
CA GLY A 161 -31.29 -10.92 3.11
C GLY A 161 -32.15 -9.65 3.18
N GLU A 162 -32.56 -9.22 4.38
CA GLU A 162 -33.36 -8.01 4.56
C GLU A 162 -32.55 -6.75 4.26
N THR A 163 -33.19 -5.77 3.62
CA THR A 163 -32.63 -4.43 3.44
C THR A 163 -32.89 -3.62 4.72
N LEU A 164 -31.83 -3.07 5.27
CA LEU A 164 -31.82 -2.32 6.53
C LEU A 164 -31.34 -0.89 6.26
N LYS A 165 -31.74 0.02 7.14
CA LYS A 165 -31.25 1.39 7.19
C LYS A 165 -30.47 1.60 8.48
N VAL A 166 -29.29 2.17 8.37
CA VAL A 166 -28.40 2.40 9.51
C VAL A 166 -28.12 3.88 9.67
N ASP A 167 -28.46 4.41 10.83
CA ASP A 167 -28.06 5.75 11.27
C ASP A 167 -26.87 5.62 12.20
N TYR A 168 -25.84 6.47 12.02
CA TYR A 168 -24.67 6.48 12.90
C TYR A 168 -23.86 7.77 12.78
N ASP A 169 -23.12 8.10 13.83
CA ASP A 169 -22.08 9.13 13.81
C ASP A 169 -20.72 8.49 13.54
N TYR A 170 -19.83 9.15 12.81
CA TYR A 170 -18.47 8.68 12.58
C TYR A 170 -17.42 9.73 12.95
N ALA A 171 -16.33 9.28 13.57
CA ALA A 171 -15.19 10.14 13.88
C ALA A 171 -14.37 10.49 12.62
N ALA A 172 -13.47 11.47 12.71
CA ALA A 172 -12.61 11.86 11.59
C ALA A 172 -11.68 10.71 11.15
N GLN A 173 -11.53 10.53 9.83
CA GLN A 173 -10.85 9.38 9.23
C GLN A 173 -9.88 9.80 8.13
N LYS A 174 -8.98 8.89 7.79
CA LYS A 174 -8.06 9.03 6.66
C LYS A 174 -8.29 7.87 5.71
N HIS A 175 -8.71 8.16 4.48
CA HIS A 175 -8.84 7.17 3.43
C HIS A 175 -7.59 7.19 2.57
N VAL A 176 -7.03 6.01 2.30
CA VAL A 176 -5.95 5.84 1.33
C VAL A 176 -6.55 5.15 0.11
N LYS A 177 -6.51 5.81 -1.04
CA LYS A 177 -6.98 5.26 -2.31
C LYS A 177 -5.78 4.99 -3.21
N VAL A 178 -5.76 3.85 -3.90
CA VAL A 178 -4.75 3.60 -4.95
C VAL A 178 -5.03 4.54 -6.12
N ASN A 179 -4.00 5.22 -6.60
CA ASN A 179 -4.10 6.00 -7.83
C ASN A 179 -3.85 5.05 -9.02
N PRO A 180 -4.82 4.89 -9.94
CA PRO A 180 -4.66 3.98 -11.08
C PRO A 180 -3.79 4.56 -12.21
N GLN A 181 -3.26 5.78 -12.05
CA GLN A 181 -2.38 6.39 -13.06
C GLN A 181 -0.91 6.02 -12.83
N ASP A 182 -0.23 5.66 -13.91
CA ASP A 182 1.22 5.43 -13.93
C ASP A 182 1.96 6.74 -13.65
N LYS A 183 2.40 6.93 -12.41
CA LYS A 183 3.20 8.08 -12.00
C LYS A 183 4.67 7.72 -11.99
N GLU A 184 5.53 8.65 -12.40
CA GLU A 184 6.98 8.47 -12.31
C GLU A 184 7.49 8.90 -10.93
N TRP A 185 8.35 8.09 -10.31
CA TRP A 185 8.88 8.33 -8.97
C TRP A 185 10.41 8.41 -8.95
N MET A 186 10.93 9.10 -7.93
CA MET A 186 12.34 9.24 -7.65
C MET A 186 12.66 8.69 -6.25
N LEU A 187 13.70 7.86 -6.16
CA LEU A 187 14.16 7.27 -4.90
C LEU A 187 15.51 7.89 -4.50
N VAL A 188 15.62 8.31 -3.23
CA VAL A 188 16.87 8.78 -2.66
C VAL A 188 17.13 8.07 -1.34
N CYS A 189 18.26 7.38 -1.25
CA CYS A 189 18.72 6.74 -0.03
C CYS A 189 20.09 7.32 0.35
N PRO A 190 20.15 8.35 1.23
CA PRO A 190 21.38 8.75 1.88
C PRO A 190 21.72 7.74 2.97
N ALA A 191 22.63 6.81 2.67
CA ALA A 191 23.07 5.78 3.61
C ALA A 191 24.40 6.16 4.27
N ILE A 192 24.53 5.92 5.56
CA ILE A 192 25.78 6.02 6.31
C ILE A 192 26.42 4.65 6.36
N ASN A 193 27.70 4.55 6.01
CA ASN A 193 28.46 3.34 6.23
C ASN A 193 28.98 3.30 7.66
N ARG A 194 28.35 2.48 8.51
CA ARG A 194 28.79 2.34 9.91
C ARG A 194 30.16 1.66 10.06
N ARG A 195 30.60 0.89 9.07
CA ARG A 195 31.85 0.11 9.16
C ARG A 195 33.07 0.83 8.59
N ARG A 196 32.89 2.01 7.99
CA ARG A 196 33.96 2.85 7.45
C ARG A 196 33.85 4.28 7.99
N ASP A 197 34.08 4.44 9.29
CA ASP A 197 34.23 5.77 9.92
C ASP A 197 33.08 6.74 9.59
N SER A 198 31.84 6.23 9.58
CA SER A 198 30.62 6.99 9.28
C SER A 198 30.61 7.74 7.93
N LYS A 199 31.39 7.28 6.94
CA LYS A 199 31.38 7.88 5.59
C LYS A 199 29.99 7.76 4.96
N ARG A 200 29.50 8.88 4.42
CA ARG A 200 28.14 9.01 3.87
C ARG A 200 28.16 8.69 2.38
N GLY A 201 27.33 7.75 1.95
CA GLY A 201 27.01 7.50 0.54
C GLY A 201 25.60 7.97 0.24
N ARG A 202 25.33 8.36 -1.00
CA ARG A 202 23.97 8.64 -1.46
C ARG A 202 23.71 7.85 -2.72
N LEU A 203 22.68 7.02 -2.67
CA LEU A 203 22.09 6.40 -3.83
C LEU A 203 20.91 7.27 -4.29
N ARG A 204 20.88 7.61 -5.58
CA ARG A 204 19.78 8.33 -6.21
C ARG A 204 19.38 7.61 -7.48
N VAL A 205 18.10 7.27 -7.58
CA VAL A 205 17.49 6.71 -8.77
C VAL A 205 16.68 7.82 -9.40
N TRP A 206 17.00 8.18 -10.64
CA TRP A 206 16.48 9.39 -11.30
C TRP A 206 15.06 9.24 -11.83
N LYS A 207 14.67 8.03 -12.23
CA LYS A 207 13.33 7.70 -12.72
C LYS A 207 13.04 6.24 -12.41
N MET A 208 11.87 5.99 -11.85
CA MET A 208 11.27 4.68 -11.63
C MET A 208 9.81 4.78 -12.08
N SER A 209 9.35 3.78 -12.83
CA SER A 209 7.94 3.56 -13.13
C SER A 209 7.31 2.72 -12.04
#